data_AF-A0A0C2YBQ9-F1
#
_entry.id   AF-A0A0C2YBQ9-F1
#
_cell.length_a   1.000
_cell.length_b   1.000
_cell.length_c   1.000
_cell.angle_alpha   90.00
_cell.angle_beta   90.00
_cell.angle_gamma   90.00
#
_symmetry.space_group_name_H-M   'P 1'
#
loop_
_entity.id
_entity.type
_entity.pdbx_description
1 polymer ?
#
loop_
_entity_poly.entity_id
_entity_poly.type
_entity_poly.pdbx_seq_one_letter_code
_entity_poly.pdbx_strand_id
1 'polypeptide(L)'
;MPKVIRARKRTLSTVKPVQLSLLDLIAERRLGAEQTEALRGLLAAKTPSTTWRGLTIMPPGSLLDRAVSLFERTTDFPLELPAFMVLHIMAAYLLDRGVEIEVAGTRLKPDLWSTLLAPSGAGKTKTASVLARVMPVRLFPETTTSARFIEELAAHNRGLWLQDEWGQFLRRIETQSYAEEMREYLLRAHDGKPLARRTAKGSIEVEEPALVILGTTVFETFTTIVSAESMLDGFMQRFGIVIGEADPARPPHRFPIYRVEEAGNLAPLQAAWETIAALPLHSLYTVTPEAEAEFEAGFRHHFEQHHAIPASFFRRVMWRVFKYAAIYHVLLGKDDARIDAEDVGWAMRVAVLHLTDARRLLDGYNLSKLEAVIVKAEVFQAKIGHRPSKRELISGVRDIQNNVMAEFVLEVMTPLPGANDNTGLADDKAAA
;
A
#
# COMPACT_ATOMS: atom_id res chain seq x y z
N MET A 1 -32.75 -8.48 -81.41
CA MET A 1 -33.08 -9.16 -80.13
C MET A 1 -31.79 -9.42 -79.34
N PRO A 2 -31.79 -9.22 -78.02
CA PRO A 2 -30.62 -8.82 -77.24
C PRO A 2 -29.99 -9.95 -76.42
N LYS A 3 -28.69 -9.85 -76.13
CA LYS A 3 -28.04 -10.57 -75.02
C LYS A 3 -27.87 -9.62 -73.84
N VAL A 4 -28.49 -9.99 -72.72
CA VAL A 4 -28.53 -9.28 -71.44
C VAL A 4 -27.14 -9.22 -70.82
N ILE A 5 -26.61 -8.01 -70.59
CA ILE A 5 -25.42 -7.77 -69.77
C ILE A 5 -25.89 -7.43 -68.36
N ARG A 6 -25.66 -8.35 -67.39
CA ARG A 6 -25.83 -8.08 -65.96
C ARG A 6 -24.62 -7.29 -65.45
N ALA A 7 -24.87 -6.04 -65.03
CA ALA A 7 -23.89 -5.25 -64.29
C ALA A 7 -23.71 -5.83 -62.87
N ARG A 8 -22.50 -6.33 -62.56
CA ARG A 8 -22.06 -6.57 -61.18
C ARG A 8 -21.51 -5.27 -60.61
N LYS A 9 -22.21 -4.68 -59.64
CA LYS A 9 -21.67 -3.65 -58.73
C LYS A 9 -20.43 -4.21 -58.03
N ARG A 10 -19.24 -3.67 -58.32
CA ARG A 10 -18.05 -3.83 -57.48
C ARG A 10 -18.23 -2.93 -56.26
N THR A 11 -18.45 -3.54 -55.11
CA THR A 11 -18.31 -2.91 -53.80
C THR A 11 -16.83 -2.58 -53.57
N LEU A 12 -16.53 -1.30 -53.39
CA LEU A 12 -15.25 -0.84 -52.83
C LEU A 12 -15.22 -1.26 -51.36
N SER A 13 -14.45 -2.30 -51.05
CA SER A 13 -14.10 -2.62 -49.66
C SER A 13 -13.06 -1.60 -49.18
N THR A 14 -13.45 -0.72 -48.27
CA THR A 14 -12.54 0.14 -47.53
C THR A 14 -11.65 -0.74 -46.65
N VAL A 15 -10.41 -0.94 -47.07
CA VAL A 15 -9.36 -1.61 -46.27
C VAL A 15 -9.07 -0.72 -45.06
N LYS A 16 -9.34 -1.22 -43.85
CA LYS A 16 -8.89 -0.55 -42.61
C LYS A 16 -7.35 -0.56 -42.59
N PRO A 17 -6.69 0.57 -42.26
CA PRO A 17 -5.24 0.55 -42.09
C PRO A 17 -4.91 -0.36 -40.90
N VAL A 18 -4.15 -1.43 -41.19
CA VAL A 18 -3.58 -2.29 -40.15
C VAL A 18 -2.52 -1.45 -39.44
N GLN A 19 -2.73 -1.24 -38.15
CA GLN A 19 -1.79 -0.52 -37.30
C GLN A 19 -0.58 -1.45 -37.07
N LEU A 20 0.52 -1.19 -37.78
CA LEU A 20 1.76 -1.95 -37.67
C LEU A 20 2.34 -1.79 -36.26
N SER A 21 2.86 -2.87 -35.69
CA SER A 21 3.55 -2.79 -34.40
C SER A 21 4.90 -2.10 -34.56
N LEU A 22 5.45 -1.58 -33.45
CA LEU A 22 6.77 -0.95 -33.46
C LEU A 22 7.88 -1.91 -33.95
N LEU A 23 7.72 -3.21 -33.70
CA LEU A 23 8.65 -4.26 -34.12
C LEU A 23 8.59 -4.47 -35.65
N ASP A 24 7.40 -4.37 -36.24
CA ASP A 24 7.23 -4.49 -37.70
C ASP A 24 7.84 -3.27 -38.42
N LEU A 25 7.71 -2.07 -37.84
CA LEU A 25 8.31 -0.85 -38.39
C LEU A 25 9.86 -0.86 -38.36
N ILE A 26 10.44 -1.50 -37.34
CA ILE A 26 11.89 -1.71 -37.20
C ILE A 26 12.37 -2.79 -38.18
N ALA A 27 11.65 -3.92 -38.27
CA ALA A 27 12.00 -5.03 -39.16
C ALA A 27 11.93 -4.64 -40.65
N GLU A 28 10.95 -3.81 -41.02
CA GLU A 28 10.75 -3.31 -42.38
C GLU A 28 11.63 -2.09 -42.73
N ARG A 29 12.51 -1.63 -41.82
CA ARG A 29 13.37 -0.42 -41.98
C ARG A 29 12.58 0.82 -42.40
N ARG A 30 11.37 0.98 -41.85
CA ARG A 30 10.47 2.10 -42.18
C ARG A 30 10.60 3.30 -41.25
N LEU A 31 11.48 3.24 -40.27
CA LEU A 31 11.83 4.38 -39.42
C LEU A 31 12.94 5.20 -40.09
N GLY A 32 12.70 6.50 -40.29
CA GLY A 32 13.71 7.46 -40.75
C GLY A 32 14.81 7.67 -39.70
N ALA A 33 15.90 8.33 -40.10
CA ALA A 33 17.05 8.59 -39.23
C ALA A 33 16.65 9.34 -37.94
N GLU A 34 15.82 10.37 -38.08
CA GLU A 34 15.32 11.19 -36.97
C GLU A 34 14.39 10.41 -36.02
N GLN A 35 13.56 9.51 -36.56
CA GLN A 35 12.65 8.66 -35.78
C GLN A 35 13.40 7.52 -35.07
N THR A 36 14.45 7.01 -35.72
CA THR A 36 15.37 6.03 -35.13
C THR A 36 16.18 6.66 -33.99
N GLU A 37 16.57 7.92 -34.15
CA GLU A 37 17.28 8.70 -33.13
C GLU A 37 16.35 9.09 -31.97
N ALA A 38 15.09 9.44 -32.23
CA ALA A 38 14.07 9.64 -31.20
C ALA A 38 13.74 8.34 -30.44
N LEU A 39 13.65 7.20 -31.14
CA LEU A 39 13.46 5.89 -30.51
C LEU A 39 14.70 5.49 -29.70
N ARG A 40 15.91 5.74 -30.20
CA ARG A 40 17.15 5.60 -29.41
C ARG A 40 17.16 6.54 -28.22
N GLY A 41 16.67 7.77 -28.36
CA GLY A 41 16.50 8.73 -27.29
C GLY A 41 15.48 8.28 -26.23
N LEU A 42 14.41 7.59 -26.64
CA LEU A 42 13.42 6.97 -25.74
C LEU A 42 13.94 5.69 -25.08
N LEU A 43 14.79 4.91 -25.76
CA LEU A 43 15.47 3.73 -25.21
C LEU A 43 16.67 4.11 -24.34
N ALA A 44 17.30 5.27 -24.61
CA ALA A 44 18.39 5.86 -23.84
C ALA A 44 17.87 6.80 -22.73
N ALA A 45 16.61 7.22 -22.80
CA ALA A 45 15.88 7.80 -21.68
C ALA A 45 15.81 6.71 -20.62
N LYS A 46 16.74 6.84 -19.68
CA LYS A 46 17.07 5.88 -18.63
C LYS A 46 15.82 5.19 -18.09
N THR A 47 15.85 3.87 -18.21
CA THR A 47 15.32 2.93 -17.20
C THR A 47 15.41 3.57 -15.81
N PRO A 48 14.34 3.53 -14.98
CA PRO A 48 14.41 4.07 -13.64
C PRO A 48 15.64 3.49 -12.94
N SER A 49 16.34 4.39 -12.24
CA SER A 49 17.64 4.23 -11.61
C SER A 49 18.02 2.79 -11.25
N THR A 50 19.24 2.39 -11.60
CA THR A 50 19.96 1.18 -11.14
C THR A 50 20.21 1.14 -9.62
N THR A 51 19.41 1.85 -8.84
CA THR A 51 19.48 1.96 -7.40
C THR A 51 18.11 1.59 -6.84
N TRP A 52 18.10 0.60 -5.94
CA TRP A 52 16.88 0.17 -5.26
C TRP A 52 16.16 1.37 -4.62
N ARG A 53 14.85 1.50 -4.88
CA ARG A 53 14.04 2.66 -4.47
C ARG A 53 14.05 2.92 -2.95
N GLY A 54 14.22 1.86 -2.17
CA GLY A 54 14.26 1.91 -0.72
C GLY A 54 15.52 2.56 -0.14
N LEU A 55 16.56 2.86 -0.94
CA LEU A 55 17.71 3.63 -0.46
C LEU A 55 17.30 4.98 0.15
N THR A 56 16.20 5.56 -0.33
CA THR A 56 15.68 6.84 0.17
C THR A 56 15.22 6.80 1.63
N ILE A 57 14.87 5.61 2.15
CA ILE A 57 14.37 5.42 3.51
C ILE A 57 15.43 4.86 4.47
N MET A 58 16.68 4.72 4.03
CA MET A 58 17.75 4.15 4.85
C MET A 58 18.74 5.22 5.33
N PRO A 59 18.72 5.57 6.63
CA PRO A 59 19.78 6.34 7.24
C PRO A 59 21.10 5.57 7.14
N PRO A 60 22.16 6.14 6.55
CA PRO A 60 23.43 5.44 6.39
C PRO A 60 24.00 4.96 7.73
N GLY A 61 24.50 3.71 7.76
CA GLY A 61 25.08 3.10 8.94
C GLY A 61 24.09 2.61 10.00
N SER A 62 22.80 2.95 9.89
CA SER A 62 21.76 2.50 10.82
C SER A 62 21.53 1.00 10.78
N LEU A 63 20.81 0.47 11.79
CA LEU A 63 20.37 -0.92 11.82
C LEU A 63 19.64 -1.34 10.53
N LEU A 64 18.80 -0.44 9.99
CA LEU A 64 18.07 -0.66 8.75
C LEU A 64 19.01 -0.83 7.55
N ASP A 65 19.99 0.07 7.41
CA ASP A 65 21.02 -0.01 6.37
C ASP A 65 21.83 -1.30 6.48
N ARG A 66 22.26 -1.68 7.70
CA ARG A 66 23.01 -2.94 7.92
C ARG A 66 22.19 -4.17 7.56
N ALA A 67 20.90 -4.19 7.87
CA ALA A 67 20.02 -5.29 7.55
C ALA A 67 19.83 -5.42 6.03
N VAL A 68 19.50 -4.33 5.34
CA VAL A 68 19.31 -4.38 3.89
C VAL A 68 20.62 -4.73 3.18
N SER A 69 21.74 -4.10 3.56
CA SER A 69 23.07 -4.41 3.02
C SER A 69 23.48 -5.87 3.24
N LEU A 70 22.97 -6.54 4.27
CA LEU A 70 23.16 -7.97 4.49
C LEU A 70 22.45 -8.81 3.44
N PHE A 71 21.16 -8.54 3.22
CA PHE A 71 20.41 -9.29 2.21
C PHE A 71 20.87 -8.95 0.79
N GLU A 72 21.15 -7.69 0.49
CA GLU A 72 21.65 -7.26 -0.82
C GLU A 72 22.90 -8.02 -1.26
N ARG A 73 23.86 -8.22 -0.36
CA ARG A 73 25.13 -8.90 -0.68
C ARG A 73 25.07 -10.42 -0.58
N THR A 74 24.03 -11.01 0.03
CA THR A 74 23.98 -12.46 0.32
C THR A 74 22.77 -13.19 -0.28
N THR A 75 21.78 -12.48 -0.80
CA THR A 75 20.57 -13.05 -1.42
C THR A 75 20.08 -12.26 -2.64
N ASP A 76 19.25 -12.91 -3.43
CA ASP A 76 18.47 -12.31 -4.52
C ASP A 76 17.09 -11.80 -4.06
N PHE A 77 16.81 -11.81 -2.76
CA PHE A 77 15.49 -11.44 -2.25
C PHE A 77 15.19 -9.95 -2.52
N PRO A 78 13.90 -9.58 -2.74
CA PRO A 78 13.46 -8.19 -2.72
C PRO A 78 13.91 -7.50 -1.44
N LEU A 79 14.52 -6.32 -1.55
CA LEU A 79 15.10 -5.61 -0.39
C LEU A 79 14.03 -4.90 0.46
N GLU A 80 12.82 -4.75 -0.06
CA GLU A 80 11.66 -4.33 0.74
C GLU A 80 11.37 -5.31 1.88
N LEU A 81 11.64 -6.61 1.70
CA LEU A 81 11.42 -7.62 2.74
C LEU A 81 12.24 -7.33 4.01
N PRO A 82 13.58 -7.28 3.96
CA PRO A 82 14.36 -6.97 5.15
C PRO A 82 14.10 -5.56 5.67
N ALA A 83 13.88 -4.58 4.78
CA ALA A 83 13.63 -3.20 5.20
C ALA A 83 12.37 -3.07 6.05
N PHE A 84 11.23 -3.52 5.54
CA PHE A 84 9.96 -3.40 6.26
C PHE A 84 9.86 -4.39 7.42
N MET A 85 10.54 -5.54 7.37
CA MET A 85 10.66 -6.43 8.53
C MET A 85 11.38 -5.73 9.68
N VAL A 86 12.52 -5.05 9.45
CA VAL A 86 13.20 -4.26 10.48
C VAL A 86 12.28 -3.19 11.05
N LEU A 87 11.59 -2.42 10.21
CA LEU A 87 10.68 -1.37 10.67
C LEU A 87 9.54 -1.93 11.55
N HIS A 88 8.96 -3.09 11.20
CA HIS A 88 7.90 -3.69 12.01
C HIS A 88 8.44 -4.36 13.28
N ILE A 89 9.64 -4.95 13.26
CA ILE A 89 10.27 -5.45 14.49
C ILE A 89 10.58 -4.28 15.43
N MET A 90 11.08 -3.16 14.92
CA MET A 90 11.31 -1.94 15.73
C MET A 90 9.99 -1.41 16.31
N ALA A 91 8.94 -1.32 15.48
CA ALA A 91 7.61 -0.92 15.94
C ALA A 91 7.12 -1.78 17.11
N ALA A 92 7.26 -3.10 17.00
CA ALA A 92 6.83 -4.03 18.03
C ALA A 92 7.74 -3.98 19.27
N TYR A 93 9.04 -3.79 19.09
CA TYR A 93 10.00 -3.61 20.18
C TYR A 93 9.67 -2.39 21.05
N LEU A 94 9.28 -1.27 20.41
CA LEU A 94 8.82 -0.05 21.08
C LEU A 94 7.43 -0.25 21.72
N LEU A 95 6.50 -0.90 21.01
CA LEU A 95 5.15 -1.14 21.49
C LEU A 95 5.12 -2.03 22.75
N ASP A 96 5.91 -3.11 22.77
CA ASP A 96 6.03 -4.02 23.92
C ASP A 96 6.61 -3.32 25.16
N ARG A 97 7.40 -2.26 24.97
CA ARG A 97 7.93 -1.39 26.05
C ARG A 97 6.99 -0.26 26.47
N GLY A 98 5.80 -0.19 25.88
CA GLY A 98 4.81 0.84 26.22
C GLY A 98 5.18 2.23 25.74
N VAL A 99 5.97 2.35 24.67
CA VAL A 99 6.28 3.63 24.05
C VAL A 99 5.01 4.24 23.44
N GLU A 100 4.75 5.50 23.77
CA GLU A 100 3.71 6.34 23.17
C GLU A 100 4.32 7.57 22.50
N ILE A 101 3.58 8.16 21.57
CA ILE A 101 3.96 9.33 20.79
C ILE A 101 2.89 10.39 20.97
N GLU A 102 3.27 11.60 21.37
CA GLU A 102 2.38 12.75 21.50
C GLU A 102 2.62 13.74 20.36
N VAL A 103 1.56 14.04 19.61
CA VAL A 103 1.55 15.04 18.54
C VAL A 103 0.28 15.89 18.67
N ALA A 104 0.43 17.21 18.76
CA ALA A 104 -0.69 18.14 18.93
C ALA A 104 -1.74 17.69 19.98
N GLY A 105 -1.30 17.16 21.13
CA GLY A 105 -2.16 16.65 22.22
C GLY A 105 -2.84 15.30 21.96
N THR A 106 -2.59 14.68 20.81
CA THR A 106 -3.06 13.32 20.49
C THR A 106 -1.97 12.30 20.80
N ARG A 107 -2.34 11.21 21.47
CA ARG A 107 -1.43 10.08 21.73
C ARG A 107 -1.59 8.97 20.71
N LEU A 108 -0.46 8.46 20.24
CA LEU A 108 -0.35 7.38 19.26
C LEU A 108 0.55 6.28 19.82
N LYS A 109 0.31 5.06 19.36
CA LYS A 109 1.18 3.91 19.61
C LYS A 109 1.97 3.59 18.34
N PRO A 110 3.17 2.97 18.44
CA PRO A 110 3.92 2.49 17.28
C PRO A 110 3.36 1.17 16.74
N ASP A 111 2.03 1.05 16.59
CA ASP A 111 1.34 -0.13 16.05
C ASP A 111 1.24 -0.05 14.52
N LEU A 112 2.29 -0.49 13.82
CA LEU A 112 2.33 -0.51 12.35
C LEU A 112 1.60 -1.71 11.76
N TRP A 113 0.75 -1.45 10.76
CA TRP A 113 -0.02 -2.46 10.05
C TRP A 113 0.30 -2.37 8.56
N SER A 114 0.93 -3.38 7.98
CA SER A 114 1.29 -3.36 6.55
C SER A 114 1.04 -4.69 5.84
N THR A 115 0.74 -4.57 4.55
CA THR A 115 0.68 -5.67 3.59
C THR A 115 1.89 -5.57 2.67
N LEU A 116 2.78 -6.54 2.75
CA LEU A 116 3.96 -6.67 1.89
C LEU A 116 3.71 -7.72 0.80
N LEU A 117 3.61 -7.24 -0.43
CA LEU A 117 3.37 -8.01 -1.64
C LEU A 117 4.72 -8.34 -2.28
N ALA A 118 5.10 -9.61 -2.33
CA ALA A 118 6.35 -10.04 -2.95
C ALA A 118 6.16 -11.35 -3.72
N PRO A 119 6.94 -11.63 -4.79
CA PRO A 119 6.83 -12.86 -5.57
C PRO A 119 6.89 -14.14 -4.73
N SER A 120 6.29 -15.21 -5.23
CA SER A 120 6.47 -16.54 -4.63
C SER A 120 7.96 -16.92 -4.62
N GLY A 121 8.42 -17.60 -3.57
CA GLY A 121 9.83 -17.96 -3.41
C GLY A 121 10.79 -16.81 -3.04
N ALA A 122 10.29 -15.57 -2.86
CA ALA A 122 11.09 -14.39 -2.53
C ALA A 122 11.77 -14.38 -1.14
N GLY A 123 11.75 -15.50 -0.40
CA GLY A 123 12.44 -15.61 0.88
C GLY A 123 11.75 -14.94 2.09
N LYS A 124 10.43 -14.68 2.04
CA LYS A 124 9.65 -14.01 3.12
C LYS A 124 9.92 -14.60 4.51
N THR A 125 9.68 -15.90 4.66
CA THR A 125 9.89 -16.65 5.91
C THR A 125 11.36 -16.68 6.33
N LYS A 126 12.27 -16.76 5.34
CA LYS A 126 13.71 -16.78 5.60
C LYS A 126 14.18 -15.44 6.17
N THR A 127 13.75 -14.34 5.57
CA THR A 127 14.04 -12.98 6.03
C THR A 127 13.54 -12.77 7.46
N ALA A 128 12.30 -13.15 7.75
CA ALA A 128 11.73 -13.10 9.10
C ALA A 128 12.58 -13.90 10.11
N SER A 129 12.91 -15.15 9.79
CA SER A 129 13.70 -16.02 10.67
C SER A 129 15.10 -15.48 10.95
N VAL A 130 15.77 -14.89 9.96
CA VAL A 130 17.12 -14.35 10.12
C VAL A 130 17.08 -13.12 11.03
N LEU A 131 16.17 -12.18 10.77
CA LEU A 131 16.08 -10.94 11.53
C LEU A 131 15.61 -11.19 12.97
N ALA A 132 14.65 -12.09 13.19
CA ALA A 132 14.18 -12.43 14.54
C ALA A 132 15.27 -13.05 15.45
N ARG A 133 16.33 -13.65 14.86
CA ARG A 133 17.48 -14.14 15.64
C ARG A 133 18.41 -13.03 16.12
N VAL A 134 18.43 -11.91 15.40
CA VAL A 134 19.30 -10.77 15.73
C VAL A 134 18.54 -9.76 16.57
N MET A 135 17.25 -9.56 16.30
CA MET A 135 16.38 -8.58 16.92
C MET A 135 15.25 -9.30 17.66
N PRO A 136 15.43 -9.67 18.94
CA PRO A 136 14.40 -10.37 19.72
C PRO A 136 13.15 -9.51 19.84
N VAL A 137 12.01 -10.12 19.52
CA VAL A 137 10.71 -9.46 19.54
C VAL A 137 9.64 -10.42 20.03
N ARG A 138 8.65 -9.89 20.75
CA ARG A 138 7.48 -10.65 21.17
C ARG A 138 6.62 -10.94 19.95
N LEU A 139 6.53 -12.19 19.54
CA LEU A 139 5.69 -12.60 18.41
C LEU A 139 4.27 -12.88 18.87
N PHE A 140 3.31 -12.47 18.04
CA PHE A 140 1.92 -12.90 18.14
C PHE A 140 1.75 -14.18 17.30
N PRO A 141 1.16 -15.25 17.87
CA PRO A 141 1.04 -16.54 17.19
C PRO A 141 0.03 -16.48 16.05
N GLU A 142 0.20 -17.34 15.04
CA GLU A 142 -0.78 -17.45 13.96
C GLU A 142 -2.14 -17.93 14.49
N THR A 143 -3.21 -17.26 14.08
CA THR A 143 -4.57 -17.62 14.46
C THR A 143 -5.48 -17.66 13.25
N THR A 144 -6.41 -18.62 13.24
CA THR A 144 -7.35 -18.81 12.13
C THR A 144 -8.79 -18.48 12.51
N THR A 145 -9.15 -18.52 13.79
CA THR A 145 -10.53 -18.28 14.28
C THR A 145 -10.59 -17.04 15.16
N SER A 146 -11.72 -16.35 15.17
CA SER A 146 -11.93 -15.16 16.03
C SER A 146 -11.79 -15.50 17.52
N ALA A 147 -12.24 -16.70 17.92
CA ALA A 147 -12.14 -17.16 19.30
C ALA A 147 -10.67 -17.31 19.73
N ARG A 148 -9.84 -17.93 18.88
CA ARG A 148 -8.43 -18.09 19.19
C ARG A 148 -7.69 -16.76 19.13
N PHE A 149 -8.05 -15.87 18.21
CA PHE A 149 -7.44 -14.55 18.10
C PHE A 149 -7.55 -13.75 19.39
N ILE A 150 -8.72 -13.67 20.02
CA ILE A 150 -8.86 -12.88 21.25
C ILE A 150 -8.14 -13.53 22.44
N GLU A 151 -8.10 -14.86 22.52
CA GLU A 151 -7.30 -15.59 23.52
C GLU A 151 -5.81 -15.23 23.38
N GLU A 152 -5.31 -15.26 22.15
CA GLU A 152 -3.92 -14.95 21.87
C GLU A 152 -3.61 -13.47 22.03
N LEU A 153 -4.56 -12.57 21.73
CA LEU A 153 -4.41 -11.15 21.98
C LEU A 153 -4.35 -10.82 23.47
N ALA A 154 -5.10 -11.52 24.31
CA ALA A 154 -4.98 -11.36 25.76
C ALA A 154 -3.59 -11.81 26.27
N ALA A 155 -3.02 -12.89 25.72
CA ALA A 155 -1.73 -13.44 26.15
C ALA A 155 -0.49 -12.75 25.51
N HIS A 156 -0.63 -12.27 24.27
CA HIS A 156 0.45 -11.77 23.41
C HIS A 156 0.17 -10.35 22.89
N ASN A 157 -0.59 -9.54 23.64
CA ASN A 157 -0.82 -8.13 23.33
C ASN A 157 0.51 -7.40 23.12
N ARG A 158 0.50 -6.35 22.29
CA ARG A 158 1.68 -5.52 21.97
C ARG A 158 2.79 -6.27 21.21
N GLY A 159 2.50 -7.46 20.70
CA GLY A 159 3.41 -8.27 19.89
C GLY A 159 3.41 -7.93 18.39
N LEU A 160 4.30 -8.60 17.66
CA LEU A 160 4.40 -8.61 16.21
C LEU A 160 3.68 -9.84 15.63
N TRP A 161 2.61 -9.61 14.88
CA TRP A 161 1.96 -10.64 14.08
C TRP A 161 2.55 -10.68 12.67
N LEU A 162 3.38 -11.69 12.43
CA LEU A 162 3.83 -12.06 11.10
C LEU A 162 2.85 -13.07 10.54
N GLN A 163 2.15 -12.70 9.46
CA GLN A 163 1.17 -13.59 8.84
C GLN A 163 1.53 -13.80 7.38
N ASP A 164 1.96 -15.02 7.05
CA ASP A 164 2.11 -15.43 5.66
C ASP A 164 0.73 -15.70 5.04
N GLU A 165 0.68 -15.66 3.71
CA GLU A 165 -0.55 -15.77 2.92
C GLU A 165 -1.65 -14.80 3.39
N TRP A 166 -1.26 -13.55 3.68
CA TRP A 166 -2.14 -12.51 4.21
C TRP A 166 -3.41 -12.31 3.37
N GLY A 167 -3.31 -12.34 2.03
CA GLY A 167 -4.47 -12.25 1.16
C GLY A 167 -5.51 -13.34 1.44
N GLN A 168 -5.07 -14.59 1.67
CA GLN A 168 -5.98 -15.68 2.02
C GLN A 168 -6.59 -15.50 3.41
N PHE A 169 -5.84 -14.94 4.35
CA PHE A 169 -6.39 -14.56 5.65
C PHE A 169 -7.48 -13.50 5.52
N LEU A 170 -7.25 -12.43 4.75
CA LEU A 170 -8.26 -11.40 4.47
C LEU A 170 -9.53 -12.00 3.85
N ARG A 171 -9.38 -12.83 2.82
CA ARG A 171 -10.52 -13.53 2.21
C ARG A 171 -11.27 -14.41 3.20
N ARG A 172 -10.57 -15.05 4.14
CA ARG A 172 -11.22 -15.87 5.19
C ARG A 172 -12.06 -15.00 6.13
N ILE A 173 -11.56 -13.84 6.55
CA ILE A 173 -12.32 -12.89 7.37
C ILE A 173 -13.63 -12.49 6.68
N GLU A 174 -13.62 -12.31 5.36
CA GLU A 174 -14.80 -11.90 4.60
C GLU A 174 -15.80 -13.03 4.32
N THR A 175 -15.31 -14.28 4.23
CA THR A 175 -16.12 -15.39 3.67
C THR A 175 -16.46 -16.49 4.67
N GLN A 176 -15.78 -16.55 5.82
CA GLN A 176 -15.90 -17.68 6.76
C GLN A 176 -16.53 -17.24 8.08
N SER A 177 -17.60 -17.93 8.49
CA SER A 177 -18.34 -17.63 9.73
C SER A 177 -17.47 -17.73 10.99
N TYR A 178 -16.49 -18.64 11.03
CA TYR A 178 -15.59 -18.77 12.18
C TYR A 178 -14.63 -17.57 12.37
N ALA A 179 -14.51 -16.71 11.36
CA ALA A 179 -13.66 -15.53 11.34
C ALA A 179 -14.48 -14.21 11.31
N GLU A 180 -15.80 -14.29 11.43
CA GLU A 180 -16.73 -13.16 11.25
C GLU A 180 -16.40 -11.97 12.17
N GLU A 181 -16.13 -12.24 13.45
CA GLU A 181 -15.80 -11.20 14.44
C GLU A 181 -14.36 -10.65 14.29
N MET A 182 -13.49 -11.31 13.53
CA MET A 182 -12.06 -10.96 13.43
C MET A 182 -11.88 -9.54 12.90
N ARG A 183 -12.70 -9.15 11.92
CA ARG A 183 -12.68 -7.81 11.33
C ARG A 183 -12.94 -6.75 12.38
N GLU A 184 -13.97 -6.97 13.21
CA GLU A 184 -14.32 -6.04 14.28
C GLU A 184 -13.21 -5.99 15.34
N TYR A 185 -12.64 -7.13 15.71
CA TYR A 185 -11.56 -7.19 16.68
C TYR A 185 -10.33 -6.40 16.22
N LEU A 186 -9.96 -6.56 14.96
CA LEU A 186 -8.87 -5.81 14.36
C LEU A 186 -9.19 -4.30 14.30
N LEU A 187 -10.39 -3.90 13.87
CA LEU A 187 -10.77 -2.50 13.84
C LEU A 187 -10.71 -1.84 15.24
N ARG A 188 -11.18 -2.54 16.28
CA ARG A 188 -11.10 -2.08 17.67
C ARG A 188 -9.65 -2.03 18.17
N ALA A 189 -8.83 -3.04 17.84
CA ALA A 189 -7.41 -3.06 18.18
C ALA A 189 -6.64 -1.88 17.55
N HIS A 190 -6.90 -1.57 16.28
CA HIS A 190 -6.31 -0.41 15.61
C HIS A 190 -6.75 0.92 16.25
N ASP A 191 -8.01 1.02 16.70
CA ASP A 191 -8.54 2.21 17.36
C ASP A 191 -8.18 2.27 18.86
N GLY A 192 -7.45 1.27 19.40
CA GLY A 192 -7.11 1.17 20.82
C GLY A 192 -8.31 0.96 21.75
N LYS A 193 -9.43 0.45 21.24
CA LYS A 193 -10.68 0.28 21.99
C LYS A 193 -10.72 -1.07 22.70
N PRO A 194 -11.24 -1.15 23.94
CA PRO A 194 -11.37 -2.40 24.67
C PRO A 194 -12.10 -3.49 23.88
N LEU A 195 -11.61 -4.72 24.04
CA LEU A 195 -12.19 -5.93 23.47
C LEU A 195 -12.68 -6.84 24.58
N ALA A 196 -13.87 -7.40 24.41
CA ALA A 196 -14.41 -8.40 25.31
C ALA A 196 -15.13 -9.49 24.51
N ARG A 197 -14.90 -10.75 24.86
CA ARG A 197 -15.63 -11.89 24.31
C ARG A 197 -16.09 -12.80 25.44
N ARG A 198 -17.37 -13.16 25.44
CA ARG A 198 -17.89 -14.20 26.32
C ARG A 198 -17.61 -15.57 25.69
N THR A 199 -17.05 -16.47 26.48
CA THR A 199 -16.79 -17.86 26.10
C THR A 199 -17.53 -18.79 27.06
N ALA A 200 -17.61 -20.08 26.72
CA ALA A 200 -18.16 -21.08 27.64
C ALA A 200 -17.37 -21.22 28.95
N LYS A 201 -16.10 -20.79 28.98
CA LYS A 201 -15.20 -20.89 30.15
C LYS A 201 -15.10 -19.60 30.97
N GLY A 202 -15.70 -18.50 30.51
CA GLY A 202 -15.59 -17.17 31.13
C GLY A 202 -15.54 -16.03 30.09
N SER A 203 -15.33 -14.79 30.54
CA SER A 203 -15.04 -13.66 29.66
C SER A 203 -13.54 -13.49 29.45
N ILE A 204 -13.15 -13.16 28.22
CA ILE A 204 -11.81 -12.68 27.88
C ILE A 204 -11.93 -11.20 27.63
N GLU A 205 -11.12 -10.40 28.32
CA GLU A 205 -11.10 -8.94 28.21
C GLU A 205 -9.68 -8.47 27.90
N VAL A 206 -9.57 -7.53 26.95
CA VAL A 206 -8.33 -6.85 26.58
C VAL A 206 -8.61 -5.36 26.61
N GLU A 207 -8.16 -4.68 27.66
CA GLU A 207 -8.48 -3.26 27.91
C GLU A 207 -7.80 -2.33 26.90
N GLU A 208 -6.51 -2.53 26.64
CA GLU A 208 -5.72 -1.72 25.72
C GLU A 208 -5.12 -2.58 24.61
N PRO A 209 -5.93 -3.07 23.65
CA PRO A 209 -5.40 -3.87 22.56
C PRO A 209 -4.50 -3.01 21.68
N ALA A 210 -3.31 -3.54 21.36
CA ALA A 210 -2.41 -2.97 20.38
C ALA A 210 -1.59 -4.10 19.76
N LEU A 211 -1.37 -4.03 18.44
CA LEU A 211 -0.68 -5.10 17.72
C LEU A 211 0.07 -4.50 16.54
N VAL A 212 1.28 -4.98 16.28
CA VAL A 212 1.98 -4.70 15.02
C VAL A 212 1.66 -5.84 14.06
N ILE A 213 1.27 -5.54 12.83
CA ILE A 213 0.91 -6.54 11.83
C ILE A 213 1.76 -6.34 10.58
N LEU A 214 2.47 -7.40 10.19
CA LEU A 214 3.11 -7.49 8.88
C LEU A 214 2.56 -8.72 8.17
N GLY A 215 1.57 -8.48 7.32
CA GLY A 215 1.03 -9.49 6.43
C GLY A 215 1.88 -9.60 5.18
N THR A 216 2.28 -10.81 4.79
CA THR A 216 3.00 -11.05 3.55
C THR A 216 2.20 -11.93 2.61
N THR A 217 2.20 -11.63 1.32
CA THR A 217 1.48 -12.43 0.31
C THR A 217 2.03 -12.19 -1.08
N VAL A 218 1.56 -12.96 -2.06
CA VAL A 218 2.04 -12.94 -3.44
C VAL A 218 1.36 -11.80 -4.20
N PHE A 219 2.16 -10.93 -4.81
CA PHE A 219 1.65 -9.74 -5.51
C PHE A 219 0.70 -10.12 -6.65
N GLU A 220 1.07 -11.12 -7.43
CA GLU A 220 0.38 -11.54 -8.66
C GLU A 220 -1.03 -12.08 -8.41
N THR A 221 -1.27 -12.70 -7.26
CA THR A 221 -2.57 -13.29 -6.92
C THR A 221 -3.41 -12.38 -6.04
N PHE A 222 -2.82 -11.35 -5.43
CA PHE A 222 -3.51 -10.52 -4.45
C PHE A 222 -4.78 -9.86 -4.98
N THR A 223 -4.73 -9.27 -6.17
CA THR A 223 -5.88 -8.58 -6.80
C THR A 223 -7.03 -9.52 -7.19
N THR A 224 -6.76 -10.83 -7.26
CA THR A 224 -7.78 -11.86 -7.49
C THR A 224 -8.41 -12.38 -6.19
N ILE A 225 -7.74 -12.16 -5.06
CA ILE A 225 -8.16 -12.64 -3.74
C ILE A 225 -8.93 -11.55 -2.98
N VAL A 226 -8.41 -10.32 -3.02
CA VAL A 226 -9.01 -9.15 -2.35
C VAL A 226 -9.66 -8.29 -3.40
N SER A 227 -10.94 -7.95 -3.22
CA SER A 227 -11.69 -7.15 -4.17
C SER A 227 -11.28 -5.66 -4.15
N ALA A 228 -11.59 -4.92 -5.21
CA ALA A 228 -11.35 -3.47 -5.23
C ALA A 228 -12.17 -2.74 -4.16
N GLU A 229 -13.41 -3.20 -3.90
CA GLU A 229 -14.28 -2.67 -2.85
C GLU A 229 -13.64 -2.87 -1.47
N SER A 230 -13.17 -4.09 -1.19
CA SER A 230 -12.44 -4.41 0.03
C SER A 230 -11.20 -3.53 0.20
N MET A 231 -10.43 -3.29 -0.89
CA MET A 231 -9.24 -2.43 -0.83
C MET A 231 -9.54 -0.97 -0.51
N LEU A 232 -10.69 -0.47 -0.95
CA LEU A 232 -11.14 0.91 -0.73
C LEU A 232 -11.94 1.07 0.57
N ASP A 233 -12.26 -0.01 1.27
CA ASP A 233 -13.00 0.06 2.51
C ASP A 233 -12.16 0.62 3.68
N GLY A 234 -12.83 0.99 4.78
CA GLY A 234 -12.15 1.56 5.94
C GLY A 234 -11.19 0.60 6.65
N PHE A 235 -11.32 -0.71 6.47
CA PHE A 235 -10.44 -1.71 7.08
C PHE A 235 -9.12 -1.82 6.31
N MET A 236 -9.14 -2.01 5.00
CA MET A 236 -7.90 -2.13 4.21
C MET A 236 -7.11 -0.83 4.14
N GLN A 237 -7.77 0.32 4.21
CA GLN A 237 -7.11 1.62 4.35
C GLN A 237 -6.24 1.75 5.63
N ARG A 238 -6.39 0.85 6.61
CA ARG A 238 -5.53 0.76 7.80
C ARG A 238 -4.29 -0.10 7.58
N PHE A 239 -4.04 -0.58 6.37
CA PHE A 239 -2.79 -1.27 6.01
C PHE A 239 -1.94 -0.42 5.06
N GLY A 240 -0.66 -0.29 5.38
CA GLY A 240 0.33 0.29 4.48
C GLY A 240 0.65 -0.73 3.39
N ILE A 241 0.65 -0.32 2.13
CA ILE A 241 0.97 -1.24 1.04
C ILE A 241 2.46 -1.13 0.73
N VAL A 242 3.11 -2.28 0.56
CA VAL A 242 4.51 -2.37 0.16
C VAL A 242 4.63 -3.40 -0.95
N ILE A 243 5.26 -3.05 -2.06
CA ILE A 243 5.51 -3.98 -3.17
C ILE A 243 7.01 -4.29 -3.24
N GLY A 244 7.38 -5.51 -2.86
CA GLY A 244 8.74 -6.02 -2.99
C GLY A 244 8.96 -6.63 -4.36
N GLU A 245 9.88 -6.06 -5.14
CA GLU A 245 10.20 -6.54 -6.48
C GLU A 245 11.49 -7.34 -6.50
N ALA A 246 11.50 -8.39 -7.32
CA ALA A 246 12.75 -9.05 -7.66
C ALA A 246 13.64 -8.05 -8.40
N ASP A 247 14.90 -7.98 -8.00
CA ASP A 247 15.87 -7.06 -8.60
C ASP A 247 16.54 -7.73 -9.82
N PRO A 248 16.32 -7.24 -11.05
CA PRO A 248 16.93 -7.83 -12.24
C PRO A 248 18.47 -7.84 -12.22
N ALA A 249 19.11 -6.96 -11.44
CA ALA A 249 20.56 -6.90 -11.29
C ALA A 249 21.11 -7.92 -10.27
N ARG A 250 20.23 -8.48 -9.42
CA ARG A 250 20.53 -9.53 -8.42
C ARG A 250 19.78 -10.84 -8.73
N PRO A 251 20.00 -11.47 -9.89
CA PRO A 251 19.31 -12.70 -10.26
C PRO A 251 19.77 -13.90 -9.41
N PRO A 252 18.91 -14.94 -9.23
CA PRO A 252 19.18 -16.09 -8.37
C PRO A 252 20.52 -16.81 -8.63
N HIS A 253 20.96 -16.90 -9.89
CA HIS A 253 22.21 -17.59 -10.24
C HIS A 253 23.47 -16.93 -9.65
N ARG A 254 23.39 -15.66 -9.23
CA ARG A 254 24.48 -14.97 -8.51
C ARG A 254 24.53 -15.34 -7.02
N PHE A 255 23.47 -15.96 -6.51
CA PHE A 255 23.31 -16.35 -5.11
C PHE A 255 22.97 -17.84 -5.00
N PRO A 256 23.83 -18.75 -5.51
CA PRO A 256 23.55 -20.19 -5.48
C PRO A 256 23.49 -20.76 -4.06
N ILE A 257 24.10 -20.06 -3.09
CA ILE A 257 24.06 -20.39 -1.67
C ILE A 257 23.83 -19.10 -0.90
N TYR A 258 22.73 -19.03 -0.14
CA TYR A 258 22.46 -17.89 0.74
C TYR A 258 23.33 -17.97 1.99
N ARG A 259 24.34 -17.09 2.06
CA ARG A 259 25.30 -16.99 3.18
C ARG A 259 24.87 -16.01 4.26
N VAL A 260 23.59 -15.66 4.29
CA VAL A 260 23.01 -14.63 5.16
C VAL A 260 23.16 -14.94 6.66
N GLU A 261 23.20 -16.21 7.04
CA GLU A 261 23.29 -16.66 8.44
C GLU A 261 24.72 -16.90 8.93
N GLU A 262 25.74 -16.72 8.09
CA GLU A 262 27.12 -16.89 8.53
C GLU A 262 27.46 -15.85 9.60
N ALA A 263 28.13 -16.28 10.68
CA ALA A 263 28.43 -15.42 11.82
C ALA A 263 29.14 -14.12 11.43
N GLY A 264 30.10 -14.18 10.49
CA GLY A 264 30.80 -13.00 9.97
C GLY A 264 29.88 -12.04 9.20
N ASN A 265 28.82 -12.54 8.57
CA ASN A 265 27.83 -11.71 7.88
C ASN A 265 26.81 -11.09 8.85
N LEU A 266 26.43 -11.81 9.91
CA LEU A 266 25.49 -11.34 10.92
C LEU A 266 26.10 -10.36 11.93
N ALA A 267 27.40 -10.47 12.22
CA ALA A 267 28.06 -9.69 13.26
C ALA A 267 27.84 -8.16 13.16
N PRO A 268 27.91 -7.51 11.99
CA PRO A 268 27.62 -6.08 11.89
C PRO A 268 26.17 -5.71 12.26
N LEU A 269 25.21 -6.58 11.93
CA LEU A 269 23.81 -6.37 12.27
C LEU A 269 23.56 -6.59 13.76
N GLN A 270 24.21 -7.59 14.36
CA GLN A 270 24.16 -7.85 15.80
C GLN A 270 24.71 -6.66 16.60
N ALA A 271 25.88 -6.14 16.22
CA ALA A 271 26.47 -4.97 16.88
C ALA A 271 25.59 -3.70 16.75
N ALA A 272 24.95 -3.51 15.60
CA ALA A 272 24.00 -2.43 15.41
C ALA A 272 22.76 -2.60 16.31
N TRP A 273 22.25 -3.82 16.45
CA TRP A 273 21.13 -4.11 17.35
C TRP A 273 21.50 -3.89 18.81
N GLU A 274 22.68 -4.32 19.25
CA GLU A 274 23.16 -4.12 20.62
C GLU A 274 23.24 -2.63 20.98
N THR A 275 23.71 -1.81 20.04
CA THR A 275 23.70 -0.34 20.20
C THR A 275 22.28 0.18 20.42
N ILE A 276 21.31 -0.24 19.59
CA ILE A 276 19.91 0.16 19.69
C ILE A 276 19.27 -0.32 21.00
N ALA A 277 19.54 -1.57 21.38
CA ALA A 277 18.99 -2.19 22.59
C ALA A 277 19.52 -1.52 23.87
N ALA A 278 20.70 -0.89 23.81
CA ALA A 278 21.30 -0.14 24.91
C ALA A 278 20.79 1.30 25.04
N LEU A 279 20.04 1.83 24.07
CA LEU A 279 19.50 3.19 24.13
C LEU A 279 18.46 3.33 25.26
N PRO A 280 18.45 4.47 25.97
CA PRO A 280 17.39 4.76 26.94
C PRO A 280 16.09 5.06 26.19
N LEU A 281 15.12 4.15 26.28
CA LEU A 281 13.80 4.37 25.73
C LEU A 281 12.90 5.12 26.72
N HIS A 282 12.16 6.09 26.20
CA HIS A 282 11.20 6.88 26.97
C HIS A 282 9.78 6.33 26.79
N SER A 283 8.95 6.39 27.84
CA SER A 283 7.55 5.96 27.74
C SER A 283 6.71 6.87 26.85
N LEU A 284 7.11 8.14 26.71
CA LEU A 284 6.42 9.13 25.90
C LEU A 284 7.45 9.94 25.11
N TYR A 285 7.28 9.98 23.80
CA TYR A 285 8.02 10.87 22.91
C TYR A 285 7.10 12.00 22.44
N THR A 286 7.57 13.24 22.50
CA THR A 286 6.80 14.41 22.06
C THR A 286 7.35 14.92 20.72
N VAL A 287 6.47 15.08 19.74
CA VAL A 287 6.81 15.68 18.44
C VAL A 287 7.06 17.18 18.64
N THR A 288 8.20 17.69 18.17
CA THR A 288 8.51 19.11 18.33
C THR A 288 7.72 19.99 17.36
N PRO A 289 7.52 21.29 17.64
CA PRO A 289 6.85 22.20 16.71
C PRO A 289 7.50 22.27 15.32
N GLU A 290 8.83 22.16 15.26
CA GLU A 290 9.57 22.12 13.99
C GLU A 290 9.27 20.85 13.21
N ALA A 291 9.12 19.71 13.89
CA ALA A 291 8.76 18.44 13.30
C ALA A 291 7.30 18.43 12.80
N GLU A 292 6.39 19.08 13.52
CA GLU A 292 5.00 19.30 13.06
C GLU A 292 4.97 20.16 11.79
N ALA A 293 5.78 21.24 11.75
CA ALA A 293 5.88 22.11 10.57
C ALA A 293 6.42 21.35 9.34
N GLU A 294 7.44 20.50 9.52
CA GLU A 294 7.97 19.63 8.47
C GLU A 294 6.89 18.65 7.96
N PHE A 295 6.14 18.03 8.87
CA PHE A 295 5.02 17.16 8.50
C PHE A 295 3.96 17.90 7.68
N GLU A 296 3.54 19.09 8.11
CA GLU A 296 2.55 19.88 7.38
C GLU A 296 3.00 20.26 5.97
N ALA A 297 4.27 20.67 5.82
CA ALA A 297 4.85 21.01 4.54
C ALA A 297 4.86 19.78 3.60
N GLY A 298 5.34 18.63 4.09
CA GLY A 298 5.34 17.38 3.35
C GLY A 298 3.94 16.88 3.01
N PHE A 299 2.98 17.02 3.93
CA PHE A 299 1.58 16.65 3.69
C PHE A 299 0.98 17.44 2.53
N ARG A 300 1.12 18.78 2.54
CA ARG A 300 0.60 19.64 1.45
C ARG A 300 1.24 19.27 0.11
N HIS A 301 2.57 19.14 0.09
CA HIS A 301 3.32 18.81 -1.12
C HIS A 301 2.89 17.46 -1.73
N HIS A 302 2.80 16.41 -0.92
CA HIS A 302 2.47 15.08 -1.42
C HIS A 302 0.98 14.89 -1.74
N PHE A 303 0.08 15.65 -1.09
CA PHE A 303 -1.34 15.58 -1.40
C PHE A 303 -1.61 16.03 -2.85
N GLU A 304 -0.93 17.09 -3.31
CA GLU A 304 -1.02 17.58 -4.69
C GLU A 304 -0.48 16.54 -5.70
N GLN A 305 0.62 15.87 -5.36
CA GLN A 305 1.27 14.86 -6.22
C GLN A 305 0.49 13.54 -6.30
N HIS A 306 -0.29 13.21 -5.28
CA HIS A 306 -1.02 11.95 -5.16
C HIS A 306 -2.55 12.15 -5.15
N HIS A 307 -3.06 13.17 -5.85
CA HIS A 307 -4.49 13.50 -5.91
C HIS A 307 -5.42 12.37 -6.38
N ALA A 308 -4.89 11.38 -7.11
CA ALA A 308 -5.63 10.17 -7.52
C ALA A 308 -5.93 9.21 -6.35
N ILE A 309 -5.27 9.36 -5.20
CA ILE A 309 -5.53 8.57 -4.00
C ILE A 309 -6.66 9.24 -3.21
N PRO A 310 -7.71 8.50 -2.79
CA PRO A 310 -8.78 9.06 -1.97
C PRO A 310 -8.23 9.75 -0.71
N ALA A 311 -8.76 10.94 -0.39
CA ALA A 311 -8.24 11.76 0.71
C ALA A 311 -8.23 11.04 2.07
N SER A 312 -9.20 10.16 2.31
CA SER A 312 -9.25 9.30 3.51
C SER A 312 -8.10 8.30 3.57
N PHE A 313 -7.78 7.65 2.45
CA PHE A 313 -6.64 6.75 2.31
C PHE A 313 -5.33 7.51 2.51
N PHE A 314 -5.17 8.64 1.80
CA PHE A 314 -3.99 9.50 1.91
C PHE A 314 -3.74 9.92 3.35
N ARG A 315 -4.76 10.46 4.04
CA ARG A 315 -4.64 10.90 5.43
C ARG A 315 -4.20 9.78 6.37
N ARG A 316 -4.74 8.57 6.21
CA ARG A 316 -4.34 7.41 7.04
C ARG A 316 -2.91 6.97 6.79
N VAL A 317 -2.43 7.01 5.54
CA VAL A 317 -1.02 6.72 5.24
C VAL A 317 -0.11 7.77 5.86
N MET A 318 -0.44 9.05 5.63
CA MET A 318 0.37 10.16 6.15
C MET A 318 0.40 10.20 7.67
N TRP A 319 -0.69 9.89 8.36
CA TRP A 319 -0.70 9.88 9.83
C TRP A 319 0.25 8.85 10.45
N ARG A 320 0.69 7.83 9.68
CA ARG A 320 1.71 6.87 10.13
C ARG A 320 3.10 7.50 10.23
N VAL A 321 3.33 8.66 9.62
CA VAL A 321 4.61 9.36 9.69
C VAL A 321 5.06 9.50 11.14
N PHE A 322 4.16 9.83 12.08
CA PHE A 322 4.54 9.93 13.50
C PHE A 322 4.96 8.58 14.11
N LYS A 323 4.28 7.48 13.74
CA LYS A 323 4.68 6.13 14.17
C LYS A 323 6.06 5.75 13.62
N TYR A 324 6.33 6.07 12.36
CA TYR A 324 7.64 5.88 11.74
C TYR A 324 8.70 6.81 12.32
N ALA A 325 8.36 8.05 12.69
CA ALA A 325 9.29 9.02 13.23
C ALA A 325 9.87 8.54 14.57
N ALA A 326 9.04 7.96 15.44
CA ALA A 326 9.53 7.31 16.66
C ALA A 326 10.51 6.15 16.38
N ILE A 327 10.25 5.38 15.33
CA ILE A 327 11.16 4.31 14.89
C ILE A 327 12.47 4.90 14.38
N TYR A 328 12.42 5.95 13.56
CA TYR A 328 13.61 6.61 13.03
C TYR A 328 14.43 7.31 14.10
N HIS A 329 13.79 7.96 15.07
CA HIS A 329 14.45 8.55 16.22
C HIS A 329 15.39 7.55 16.90
N VAL A 330 14.87 6.33 17.15
CA VAL A 330 15.66 5.24 17.72
C VAL A 330 16.70 4.70 16.74
N LEU A 331 16.35 4.49 15.45
CA LEU A 331 17.31 4.03 14.43
C LEU A 331 18.49 4.99 14.20
N LEU A 332 18.29 6.28 14.44
CA LEU A 332 19.31 7.33 14.38
C LEU A 332 20.17 7.39 15.65
N GLY A 333 19.83 6.62 16.69
CA GLY A 333 20.59 6.56 17.93
C GLY A 333 20.35 7.74 18.88
N LYS A 334 19.24 8.47 18.71
CA LYS A 334 18.89 9.59 19.59
C LYS A 334 18.42 9.05 20.96
N ASP A 335 18.84 9.72 22.02
CA ASP A 335 18.64 9.29 23.41
C ASP A 335 17.67 10.18 24.20
N ASP A 336 17.19 11.27 23.59
CA ASP A 336 16.21 12.16 24.19
C ASP A 336 14.75 11.76 23.83
N ALA A 337 13.76 12.45 24.39
CA ALA A 337 12.34 12.11 24.24
C ALA A 337 11.62 12.99 23.20
N ARG A 338 12.35 13.66 22.30
CA ARG A 338 11.79 14.63 21.35
C ARG A 338 11.96 14.15 19.92
N ILE A 339 10.84 13.93 19.25
CA ILE A 339 10.84 13.59 17.83
C ILE A 339 10.99 14.88 17.03
N ASP A 340 12.09 15.02 16.31
CA ASP A 340 12.46 16.23 15.58
C ASP A 340 12.15 16.16 14.07
N ALA A 341 12.50 17.22 13.35
CA ALA A 341 12.24 17.33 11.92
C ALA A 341 13.03 16.30 11.08
N GLU A 342 14.19 15.83 11.53
CA GLU A 342 14.94 14.79 10.83
C GLU A 342 14.21 13.44 10.92
N ASP A 343 13.68 13.12 12.10
CA ASP A 343 12.92 11.89 12.34
C ASP A 343 11.68 11.84 11.43
N VAL A 344 10.94 12.96 11.39
CA VAL A 344 9.77 13.14 10.51
C VAL A 344 10.17 13.10 9.04
N GLY A 345 11.30 13.70 8.66
CA GLY A 345 11.81 13.71 7.28
C GLY A 345 12.08 12.30 6.75
N TRP A 346 12.68 11.42 7.56
CA TRP A 346 12.87 10.00 7.19
C TRP A 346 11.54 9.24 7.13
N ALA A 347 10.69 9.44 8.13
CA ALA A 347 9.37 8.81 8.19
C ALA A 347 8.47 9.18 7.01
N MET A 348 8.53 10.44 6.55
CA MET A 348 7.81 10.94 5.38
C MET A 348 8.15 10.13 4.13
N ARG A 349 9.43 9.80 3.92
CA ARG A 349 9.88 9.02 2.77
C ARG A 349 9.27 7.61 2.77
N VAL A 350 9.07 6.99 3.94
CA VAL A 350 8.36 5.71 4.05
C VAL A 350 6.88 5.86 3.70
N ALA A 351 6.22 6.92 4.17
CA ALA A 351 4.83 7.20 3.81
C ALA A 351 4.65 7.40 2.30
N VAL A 352 5.58 8.10 1.63
CA VAL A 352 5.58 8.28 0.18
C VAL A 352 5.75 6.95 -0.56
N LEU A 353 6.60 6.04 -0.07
CA LEU A 353 6.69 4.68 -0.63
C LEU A 353 5.35 3.95 -0.52
N HIS A 354 4.68 4.02 0.64
CA HIS A 354 3.35 3.43 0.79
C HIS A 354 2.30 4.03 -0.16
N LEU A 355 2.29 5.35 -0.35
CA LEU A 355 1.38 6.01 -1.29
C LEU A 355 1.64 5.56 -2.74
N THR A 356 2.92 5.47 -3.11
CA THR A 356 3.34 5.02 -4.44
C THR A 356 2.92 3.57 -4.70
N ASP A 357 3.13 2.69 -3.73
CA ASP A 357 2.77 1.27 -3.84
C ASP A 357 1.26 1.06 -3.77
N ALA A 358 0.55 1.82 -2.95
CA ALA A 358 -0.91 1.82 -2.91
C ALA A 358 -1.48 2.24 -4.26
N ARG A 359 -0.99 3.34 -4.86
CA ARG A 359 -1.41 3.77 -6.20
C ARG A 359 -1.19 2.66 -7.23
N ARG A 360 -0.01 2.05 -7.25
CA ARG A 360 0.31 0.97 -8.18
C ARG A 360 -0.61 -0.25 -7.99
N LEU A 361 -0.94 -0.60 -6.75
CA LEU A 361 -1.88 -1.67 -6.46
C LEU A 361 -3.30 -1.31 -6.96
N LEU A 362 -3.75 -0.09 -6.70
CA LEU A 362 -5.05 0.44 -7.16
C LEU A 362 -5.14 0.47 -8.70
N ASP A 363 -4.05 0.84 -9.39
CA ASP A 363 -3.94 0.74 -10.85
C ASP A 363 -4.15 -0.70 -11.35
N GLY A 364 -3.68 -1.69 -10.59
CA GLY A 364 -3.91 -3.12 -10.85
C GLY A 364 -5.38 -3.54 -10.85
N TYR A 365 -6.25 -2.82 -10.13
CA TYR A 365 -7.70 -3.00 -10.18
C TYR A 365 -8.37 -2.31 -11.38
N ASN A 366 -7.58 -1.74 -12.31
CA ASN A 366 -8.04 -0.85 -13.37
C ASN A 366 -8.75 0.41 -12.85
N LEU A 367 -8.42 0.90 -11.66
CA LEU A 367 -9.00 2.15 -11.16
C LEU A 367 -8.65 3.34 -12.05
N SER A 368 -7.51 3.32 -12.74
CA SER A 368 -7.17 4.28 -13.79
C SER A 368 -8.14 4.26 -14.98
N LYS A 369 -8.75 3.10 -15.31
CA LYS A 369 -9.85 3.06 -16.30
C LYS A 369 -11.13 3.67 -15.74
N LEU A 370 -11.43 3.43 -14.47
CA LEU A 370 -12.58 4.02 -13.79
C LEU A 370 -12.44 5.54 -13.66
N GLU A 371 -11.27 6.04 -13.27
CA GLU A 371 -10.91 7.45 -13.23
C GLU A 371 -10.99 8.07 -14.64
N ALA A 372 -10.47 7.39 -15.67
CA ALA A 372 -10.64 7.84 -17.05
C ALA A 372 -12.12 7.89 -17.49
N VAL A 373 -12.96 6.97 -17.00
CA VAL A 373 -14.41 7.01 -17.23
C VAL A 373 -15.03 8.21 -16.52
N ILE A 374 -14.68 8.46 -15.26
CA ILE A 374 -15.18 9.59 -14.46
C ILE A 374 -14.78 10.92 -15.12
N VAL A 375 -13.51 11.09 -15.50
CA VAL A 375 -13.02 12.30 -16.20
C VAL A 375 -13.75 12.49 -17.53
N LYS A 376 -13.97 11.43 -18.32
CA LYS A 376 -14.77 11.52 -19.56
C LYS A 376 -16.21 11.93 -19.28
N ALA A 377 -16.78 11.44 -18.18
CA ALA A 377 -18.11 11.81 -17.74
C ALA A 377 -18.19 13.27 -17.27
N GLU A 378 -17.18 13.79 -16.57
CA GLU A 378 -17.08 15.20 -16.17
C GLU A 378 -16.88 16.13 -17.38
N VAL A 379 -16.04 15.73 -18.35
CA VAL A 379 -15.89 16.45 -19.63
C VAL A 379 -17.22 16.44 -20.39
N PHE A 380 -17.95 15.32 -20.37
CA PHE A 380 -19.28 15.23 -20.97
C PHE A 380 -20.29 16.14 -20.25
N GLN A 381 -20.30 16.15 -18.91
CA GLN A 381 -21.10 17.07 -18.09
C GLN A 381 -20.80 18.54 -18.42
N ALA A 382 -19.52 18.91 -18.51
CA ALA A 382 -19.11 20.26 -18.89
C ALA A 382 -19.57 20.62 -20.32
N LYS A 383 -19.59 19.64 -21.23
CA LYS A 383 -20.05 19.82 -22.61
C LYS A 383 -21.57 20.01 -22.72
N ILE A 384 -22.36 19.29 -21.93
CA ILE A 384 -23.84 19.41 -21.94
C ILE A 384 -24.34 20.55 -21.03
N GLY A 385 -23.49 21.04 -20.13
CA GLY A 385 -23.79 22.20 -19.27
C GLY A 385 -24.75 21.92 -18.11
N HIS A 386 -25.09 20.66 -17.84
CA HIS A 386 -25.90 20.21 -16.71
C HIS A 386 -25.44 18.84 -16.23
N ARG A 387 -25.87 18.43 -15.03
CA ARG A 387 -25.59 17.08 -14.52
C ARG A 387 -26.28 16.04 -15.44
N PRO A 388 -25.54 15.08 -16.01
CA PRO A 388 -26.12 14.10 -16.94
C PRO A 388 -27.02 13.11 -16.19
N SER A 389 -28.06 12.60 -16.87
CA SER A 389 -28.82 11.45 -16.41
C SER A 389 -28.07 10.13 -16.68
N LYS A 390 -28.46 9.03 -16.02
CA LYS A 390 -27.90 7.68 -16.26
C LYS A 390 -27.91 7.32 -17.76
N ARG A 391 -29.00 7.65 -18.46
CA ARG A 391 -29.17 7.38 -19.89
C ARG A 391 -28.21 8.20 -20.76
N GLU A 392 -27.99 9.47 -20.40
CA GLU A 392 -27.07 10.36 -21.11
C GLU A 392 -25.61 9.98 -20.88
N LEU A 393 -25.27 9.48 -19.69
CA LEU A 393 -23.94 8.93 -19.44
C LEU A 393 -23.66 7.68 -20.29
N ILE A 394 -24.62 6.74 -20.35
CA ILE A 394 -24.48 5.52 -21.15
C ILE A 394 -24.36 5.83 -22.65
N SER A 395 -25.09 6.84 -23.14
CA SER A 395 -25.03 7.22 -24.56
C SER A 395 -23.85 8.14 -24.90
N GLY A 396 -23.44 8.99 -23.96
CA GLY A 396 -22.43 10.03 -24.14
C GLY A 396 -21.01 9.61 -23.81
N VAL A 397 -20.83 8.59 -22.97
CA VAL A 397 -19.54 8.07 -22.53
C VAL A 397 -19.44 6.59 -22.91
N ARG A 398 -18.70 6.30 -23.99
CA ARG A 398 -18.59 4.96 -24.59
C ARG A 398 -18.21 3.83 -23.60
N ASP A 399 -17.47 4.18 -22.56
CA ASP A 399 -16.96 3.21 -21.58
C ASP A 399 -17.98 2.89 -20.46
N ILE A 400 -19.11 3.62 -20.39
CA ILE A 400 -20.21 3.36 -19.45
C ILE A 400 -21.24 2.43 -20.12
N GLN A 401 -21.26 1.16 -19.72
CA GLN A 401 -22.01 0.13 -20.45
C GLN A 401 -23.40 -0.17 -19.89
N ASN A 402 -23.68 0.18 -18.64
CA ASN A 402 -24.93 -0.19 -17.97
C ASN A 402 -25.35 0.83 -16.90
N ASN A 403 -26.58 0.69 -16.43
CA ASN A 403 -27.18 1.59 -15.43
C ASN A 403 -26.44 1.58 -14.08
N VAL A 404 -25.89 0.43 -13.66
CA VAL A 404 -25.17 0.31 -12.39
C VAL A 404 -23.88 1.13 -12.42
N MET A 405 -23.13 1.04 -13.52
CA MET A 405 -21.91 1.83 -13.72
C MET A 405 -22.22 3.32 -13.88
N ALA A 406 -23.32 3.67 -14.56
CA ALA A 406 -23.75 5.06 -14.68
C ALA A 406 -24.17 5.67 -13.33
N GLU A 407 -24.82 4.88 -12.47
CA GLU A 407 -25.20 5.28 -11.11
C GLU A 407 -23.99 5.53 -10.24
N PHE A 408 -23.05 4.60 -10.21
CA PHE A 408 -21.79 4.77 -9.50
C PHE A 408 -21.04 6.01 -9.98
N VAL A 409 -20.87 6.20 -11.29
CA VAL A 409 -20.19 7.38 -11.86
C VAL A 409 -20.89 8.69 -11.44
N LEU A 410 -22.22 8.74 -11.40
CA LEU A 410 -22.94 9.94 -10.95
C LEU A 410 -22.71 10.29 -9.48
N GLU A 411 -22.47 9.29 -8.62
CA GLU A 411 -22.19 9.50 -7.20
C GLU A 411 -20.80 10.10 -6.96
N VAL A 412 -19.82 9.72 -7.78
CA VAL A 412 -18.41 10.15 -7.61
C VAL A 412 -18.02 11.39 -8.42
N MET A 413 -18.78 11.78 -9.44
CA MET A 413 -18.51 12.96 -10.26
C MET A 413 -18.67 14.28 -9.48
N THR A 414 -17.82 15.26 -9.79
CA THR A 414 -17.90 16.61 -9.21
C THR A 414 -19.13 17.37 -9.75
N PRO A 415 -19.99 17.97 -8.91
CA PRO A 415 -21.10 18.81 -9.37
C PRO A 415 -20.62 20.09 -10.07
N LEU A 416 -21.40 20.61 -11.02
CA LEU A 416 -21.14 21.93 -11.63
C LEU A 416 -21.33 23.05 -10.59
N PRO A 417 -20.46 24.09 -10.57
CA PRO A 417 -20.66 25.26 -9.72
C PRO A 417 -21.98 25.96 -10.08
N GLY A 418 -22.91 26.05 -9.13
CA GLY A 418 -24.20 26.73 -9.30
C GLY A 418 -25.39 25.84 -9.72
N ALA A 419 -25.21 24.52 -9.82
CA ALA A 419 -26.34 23.59 -9.92
C ALA A 419 -26.86 23.29 -8.50
N ASN A 420 -28.00 23.88 -8.11
CA ASN A 420 -28.68 23.50 -6.87
C ASN A 420 -28.97 22.00 -6.88
N ASP A 421 -28.50 21.28 -5.85
CA ASP A 421 -28.95 19.92 -5.55
C ASP A 421 -30.43 19.96 -5.16
N ASN A 422 -31.31 19.82 -6.16
CA ASN A 422 -32.69 19.39 -5.93
C ASN A 422 -32.72 17.87 -5.73
N THR A 423 -32.06 17.40 -4.67
CA THR A 423 -32.50 16.19 -3.96
C THR A 423 -33.28 16.66 -2.73
N GLY A 424 -34.38 17.36 -3.00
CA GLY A 424 -35.37 17.75 -2.00
C GLY A 424 -36.15 16.51 -1.55
N LEU A 425 -36.11 16.30 -0.24
CA LEU A 425 -37.04 15.57 0.61
C LEU A 425 -38.36 15.19 -0.08
N ALA A 426 -38.70 13.90 -0.01
CA ALA A 426 -40.02 13.39 -0.34
C ALA A 426 -41.07 14.11 0.52
N ASP A 427 -42.02 14.77 -0.17
CA ASP A 427 -43.18 15.40 0.43
C ASP A 427 -44.03 14.35 1.17
N ASP A 428 -44.10 14.51 2.48
CA ASP A 428 -45.17 14.03 3.33
C ASP A 428 -46.46 14.79 2.97
N LYS A 429 -47.45 14.08 2.40
CA LYS A 429 -48.89 14.20 2.68
C LYS A 429 -49.73 13.47 1.62
N ALA A 430 -50.43 12.41 2.05
CA ALA A 430 -51.87 12.46 2.29
C ALA A 430 -52.48 11.04 2.32
N ALA A 431 -52.85 10.59 3.51
CA ALA A 431 -54.00 9.71 3.69
C ALA A 431 -54.76 10.21 4.92
N ALA A 432 -55.83 10.94 4.63
CA ALA A 432 -57.02 11.03 5.48
C ALA A 432 -57.97 9.90 5.05
#